data_AF-A0A4P5Y3B7-F1
#
_entry.id   AF-A0A4P5Y3B7-F1
#
_cell.length_a   1.000
_cell.length_b   1.000
_cell.length_c   1.000
_cell.angle_alpha   90.00
_cell.angle_beta   90.00
_cell.angle_gamma   90.00
#
_symmetry.space_group_name_H-M   'P 1'
#
loop_
_entity.id
_entity.type
_entity.pdbx_description
1 polymer ?
#
loop_
_entity_poly.entity_id
_entity_poly.type
_entity_poly.pdbx_seq_one_letter_code
_entity_poly.pdbx_strand_id
1 'polypeptide(L)'
;MLLSPQPDAAQDVAPTIIAVDGVIDQVRAEHAATRLRSAVRNGKNRLTLVFADDAVVASSSFVAFLLRAAEQLQAAGGRLEIEGLPSEIAHLKALGLTSTPAKAGVK
;
A
#
# COMPACT_ATOMS: atom_id res chain seq x y z
N MET A 1 -25.73 -0.44 -37.44
CA MET A 1 -24.41 -0.20 -36.83
C MET A 1 -24.56 -0.48 -35.35
N LEU A 2 -23.98 -1.60 -34.88
CA LEU A 2 -24.06 -2.03 -33.49
C LEU A 2 -23.05 -1.20 -32.68
N LEU A 3 -23.55 -0.27 -31.88
CA LEU A 3 -22.78 0.35 -30.81
C LEU A 3 -22.62 -0.70 -29.72
N SER A 4 -21.46 -1.34 -29.67
CA SER A 4 -21.05 -2.14 -28.53
C SER A 4 -21.05 -1.24 -27.28
N PRO A 5 -21.66 -1.65 -26.16
CA PRO A 5 -21.43 -0.97 -24.90
C PRO A 5 -19.93 -1.09 -24.56
N GLN A 6 -19.23 0.05 -24.55
CA GLN A 6 -17.95 0.14 -23.85
C GLN A 6 -18.22 -0.21 -22.38
N PRO A 7 -17.46 -1.11 -21.75
CA PRO A 7 -17.50 -1.26 -20.30
C PRO A 7 -16.85 -0.02 -19.68
N ASP A 8 -17.64 1.03 -19.56
CA ASP A 8 -17.35 2.18 -18.71
C ASP A 8 -17.56 1.76 -17.25
N ALA A 9 -16.71 2.31 -16.37
CA ALA A 9 -16.55 1.97 -14.95
C ALA A 9 -15.86 0.63 -14.65
N ALA A 10 -14.54 0.61 -14.84
CA ALA A 10 -13.69 0.07 -13.79
C ALA A 10 -14.13 0.77 -12.49
N GLN A 11 -14.92 0.07 -11.66
CA GLN A 11 -15.38 0.59 -10.38
C GLN A 11 -14.15 1.06 -9.61
N ASP A 12 -13.99 2.38 -9.56
CA ASP A 12 -12.96 3.08 -8.83
C ASP A 12 -13.28 2.89 -7.35
N VAL A 13 -13.00 1.68 -6.84
CA VAL A 13 -13.02 1.42 -5.41
C VAL A 13 -11.89 2.27 -4.87
N ALA A 14 -12.25 3.37 -4.21
CA ALA A 14 -11.30 4.28 -3.58
C ALA A 14 -10.26 3.45 -2.80
N PRO A 15 -8.96 3.69 -3.04
CA PRO A 15 -7.92 2.92 -2.39
C PRO A 15 -8.08 3.07 -0.88
N THR A 16 -7.93 1.96 -0.16
CA THR A 16 -7.91 2.03 1.30
C THR A 16 -6.58 2.62 1.72
N ILE A 17 -6.61 3.86 2.20
CA ILE A 17 -5.42 4.61 2.63
C ILE A 17 -5.07 4.21 4.06
N ILE A 18 -3.85 3.75 4.25
CA ILE A 18 -3.26 3.45 5.56
C ILE A 18 -2.11 4.44 5.75
N ALA A 19 -2.36 5.48 6.56
CA ALA A 19 -1.32 6.41 6.98
C ALA A 19 -0.39 5.74 7.99
N VAL A 20 0.91 5.98 7.83
CA VAL A 20 2.01 5.43 8.61
C VAL A 20 2.84 6.62 9.10
N ASP A 21 2.64 7.01 10.36
CA ASP A 21 3.31 8.13 11.01
C ASP A 21 4.28 7.67 12.12
N GLY A 22 5.36 8.44 12.30
CA GLY A 22 6.36 8.25 13.35
C GLY A 22 7.13 6.93 13.29
N VAL A 23 7.68 6.51 14.44
CA VAL A 23 8.48 5.28 14.53
C VAL A 23 7.59 4.05 14.47
N ILE A 24 7.74 3.24 13.42
CA ILE A 24 7.06 1.94 13.29
C ILE A 24 7.85 0.89 14.05
N ASP A 25 7.57 0.83 15.35
CA ASP A 25 7.96 -0.26 16.23
C ASP A 25 7.13 -1.53 15.96
N GLN A 26 7.42 -2.60 16.69
CA GLN A 26 6.72 -3.88 16.54
C GLN A 26 5.20 -3.77 16.76
N VAL A 27 4.75 -2.95 17.72
CA VAL A 27 3.33 -2.84 18.08
C VAL A 27 2.57 -2.09 16.98
N ARG A 28 3.11 -0.97 16.51
CA ARG A 28 2.53 -0.22 15.38
C ARG A 28 2.56 -1.02 14.09
N ALA A 29 3.62 -1.79 13.86
CA ALA A 29 3.72 -2.72 12.75
C ALA A 29 2.60 -3.77 12.77
N GLU A 30 2.32 -4.38 13.92
CA GLU A 30 1.25 -5.37 14.08
C GLU A 30 -0.14 -4.75 13.87
N HIS A 31 -0.37 -3.53 14.35
CA HIS A 31 -1.61 -2.79 14.11
C HIS A 31 -1.82 -2.49 12.62
N ALA A 32 -0.80 -1.94 11.95
CA ALA A 32 -0.84 -1.69 10.51
C ALA A 32 -1.05 -3.00 9.72
N ALA A 33 -0.38 -4.08 10.13
CA ALA A 33 -0.53 -5.39 9.53
C ALA A 33 -1.95 -5.96 9.68
N THR A 34 -2.55 -5.79 10.85
CA THR A 34 -3.92 -6.23 11.13
C THR A 34 -4.93 -5.48 10.28
N ARG A 35 -4.78 -4.15 10.16
CA ARG A 35 -5.62 -3.33 9.28
C ARG A 35 -5.50 -3.75 7.83
N LEU A 36 -4.28 -4.02 7.37
CA LEU A 36 -4.03 -4.43 6.01
C LEU A 36 -4.61 -5.82 5.72
N ARG A 37 -4.40 -6.81 6.60
CA ARG A 37 -5.06 -8.13 6.48
C ARG A 37 -6.58 -8.03 6.47
N SER A 38 -7.13 -7.18 7.33
CA SER A 38 -8.58 -6.94 7.36
C SER A 38 -9.06 -6.36 6.03
N ALA A 39 -8.35 -5.40 5.45
CA ALA A 39 -8.70 -4.83 4.16
C ALA A 39 -8.67 -5.89 3.04
N VAL A 40 -7.58 -6.68 2.96
CA VAL A 40 -7.46 -7.80 1.99
C VAL A 40 -8.62 -8.78 2.16
N ARG A 41 -8.93 -9.20 3.40
CA ARG A 41 -10.02 -10.13 3.71
C ARG A 41 -11.41 -9.58 3.32
N ASN A 42 -11.60 -8.27 3.42
CA ASN A 42 -12.83 -7.59 3.02
C ASN A 42 -12.90 -7.32 1.49
N GLY A 43 -12.03 -7.95 0.69
CA GLY A 43 -12.02 -7.79 -0.77
C GLY A 43 -11.51 -6.43 -1.24
N LYS A 44 -10.76 -5.70 -0.40
CA LYS A 44 -10.07 -4.49 -0.85
C LYS A 44 -8.86 -4.89 -1.67
N ASN A 45 -9.01 -4.78 -2.98
CA ASN A 45 -7.97 -5.13 -3.95
C ASN A 45 -7.05 -3.94 -4.28
N ARG A 46 -7.30 -2.75 -3.72
CA ARG A 46 -6.45 -1.56 -3.86
C ARG A 46 -6.15 -0.97 -2.49
N LEU A 47 -4.88 -0.99 -2.13
CA LEU A 47 -4.38 -0.48 -0.85
C LEU A 47 -3.26 0.52 -1.11
N THR A 48 -3.29 1.65 -0.41
CA THR A 48 -2.23 2.66 -0.48
C THR A 48 -1.68 2.87 0.93
N LEU A 49 -0.40 2.58 1.13
CA LEU A 49 0.33 2.93 2.33
C LEU A 49 0.97 4.30 2.13
N VAL A 50 0.67 5.24 3.01
CA VAL A 50 1.25 6.59 2.94
C VAL A 50 2.14 6.76 4.16
N PHE A 51 3.45 6.80 3.92
CA PHE A 51 4.44 7.10 4.95
C PHE A 51 4.61 8.61 5.06
N ALA A 52 4.54 9.13 6.30
CA ALA A 52 4.89 10.51 6.59
C ALA A 52 6.42 10.72 6.47
N ASP A 53 6.85 11.96 6.28
CA ASP A 53 8.28 12.32 6.19
C ASP A 53 9.09 11.94 7.44
N ASP A 54 8.44 11.83 8.61
CA ASP A 54 9.04 11.42 9.88
C ASP A 54 8.90 9.91 10.17
N ALA A 55 8.35 9.14 9.23
CA ALA A 55 8.11 7.72 9.44
C ALA A 55 9.43 6.93 9.40
N VAL A 56 9.81 6.34 10.53
CA VAL A 56 11.02 5.51 10.67
C VAL A 56 10.62 4.06 10.80
N VAL A 57 11.08 3.20 9.90
CA VAL A 57 10.75 1.77 9.95
C VAL A 57 11.80 1.02 10.74
N ALA A 58 11.55 0.90 12.04
CA ALA A 58 12.47 0.24 12.98
C ALA A 58 12.30 -1.29 13.05
N SER A 59 11.23 -1.85 12.47
CA SER A 59 10.90 -3.27 12.54
C SER A 59 11.11 -3.99 11.21
N SER A 60 12.05 -4.95 11.17
CA SER A 60 12.23 -5.86 10.03
C SER A 60 11.04 -6.79 9.80
N SER A 61 10.27 -7.09 10.86
CA SER A 61 9.03 -7.87 10.76
C SER A 61 7.95 -7.13 9.97
N PHE A 62 7.89 -5.80 10.10
CA PHE A 62 6.97 -4.97 9.33
C PHE A 62 7.28 -5.04 7.82
N VAL A 63 8.56 -4.95 7.47
CA VAL A 63 9.05 -5.07 6.09
C VAL A 63 8.67 -6.42 5.48
N ALA A 64 8.96 -7.52 6.18
CA ALA A 64 8.59 -8.86 5.73
C ALA A 64 7.07 -9.02 5.58
N PHE A 65 6.29 -8.38 6.45
CA PHE A 65 4.84 -8.36 6.35
C PHE A 65 4.36 -7.59 5.11
N LEU A 66 4.91 -6.41 4.83
CA LEU A 66 4.57 -5.61 3.64
C LEU A 66 4.80 -6.39 2.35
N LEU A 67 5.91 -7.14 2.27
CA LEU A 67 6.20 -7.98 1.11
C LEU A 67 5.16 -9.08 0.93
N ARG A 68 4.87 -9.85 1.98
CA ARG A 68 3.83 -10.90 1.92
C ARG A 68 2.45 -10.34 1.57
N ALA A 69 2.12 -9.17 2.09
CA ALA A 69 0.88 -8.48 1.79
C ALA A 69 0.79 -8.09 0.30
N ALA A 70 1.88 -7.55 -0.26
CA ALA A 70 1.97 -7.22 -1.67
C ALA A 70 1.81 -8.47 -2.55
N GLU A 71 2.50 -9.55 -2.22
CA GLU A 71 2.39 -10.84 -2.92
C GLU A 71 0.97 -11.40 -2.89
N GLN A 72 0.31 -11.39 -1.71
CA GLN A 72 -1.07 -11.86 -1.56
C GLN A 72 -2.07 -11.00 -2.36
N LEU A 73 -1.90 -9.68 -2.34
CA LEU A 73 -2.71 -8.77 -3.13
C LEU A 73 -2.52 -9.02 -4.62
N GLN A 74 -1.27 -9.14 -5.08
CA GLN A 74 -0.97 -9.40 -6.49
C GLN A 74 -1.54 -10.74 -6.96
N ALA A 75 -1.46 -11.80 -6.15
CA ALA A 75 -2.06 -13.10 -6.43
C ALA A 75 -3.59 -13.04 -6.52
N ALA A 76 -4.22 -12.13 -5.78
CA ALA A 76 -5.66 -11.87 -5.85
C ALA A 76 -6.07 -10.87 -6.95
N GLY A 77 -5.14 -10.41 -7.79
CA GLY A 77 -5.39 -9.39 -8.82
C GLY A 77 -5.51 -7.96 -8.27
N GLY A 78 -5.11 -7.75 -7.03
CA GLY A 78 -5.03 -6.45 -6.38
C GLY A 78 -3.66 -5.77 -6.50
N ARG A 79 -3.56 -4.58 -5.93
CA ARG A 79 -2.35 -3.75 -5.92
C ARG A 79 -2.13 -3.12 -4.55
N LEU A 80 -0.87 -3.14 -4.11
CA LEU A 80 -0.37 -2.35 -2.99
C LEU A 80 0.48 -1.20 -3.53
N GLU A 81 0.07 0.03 -3.25
CA GLU A 81 0.78 1.26 -3.60
C GLU A 81 1.43 1.84 -2.35
N ILE A 82 2.64 2.37 -2.49
CA ILE A 82 3.34 3.03 -1.38
C ILE A 82 3.76 4.45 -1.74
N GLU A 83 3.24 5.41 -0.98
CA GLU A 83 3.60 6.83 -1.04
C GLU A 83 4.51 7.20 0.12
N GLY A 84 5.46 8.10 -0.13
CA GLY A 84 6.36 8.61 0.92
C GLY A 84 7.37 7.59 1.45
N LEU A 85 7.64 6.51 0.71
CA LEU A 85 8.49 5.41 1.17
C LEU A 85 9.83 5.91 1.78
N PRO A 86 10.10 5.62 3.07
CA PRO A 86 11.33 6.04 3.73
C PRO A 86 12.56 5.46 3.05
N SER A 87 13.64 6.24 2.99
CA SER A 87 14.92 5.84 2.37
C SER A 87 15.46 4.52 2.90
N GLU A 88 15.24 4.23 4.18
CA GLU A 88 15.67 3.01 4.88
C GLU A 88 15.07 1.74 4.24
N ILE A 89 13.82 1.84 3.77
CA ILE A 89 13.10 0.75 3.13
C ILE A 89 12.90 0.97 1.62
N ALA A 90 13.62 1.93 1.03
CA ALA A 90 13.56 2.22 -0.39
C ALA A 90 13.99 1.02 -1.27
N HIS A 91 14.85 0.16 -0.75
CA HIS A 91 15.26 -1.08 -1.40
C HIS A 91 14.08 -2.04 -1.65
N LEU A 92 12.97 -1.91 -0.92
CA LEU A 92 11.78 -2.72 -1.12
C LEU A 92 11.02 -2.38 -2.41
N LYS A 93 11.27 -1.21 -3.04
CA LYS A 93 10.70 -0.88 -4.37
C LYS A 93 11.09 -1.92 -5.43
N ALA A 94 12.27 -2.54 -5.30
CA ALA A 94 12.75 -3.55 -6.23
C ALA A 94 11.95 -4.88 -6.15
N LEU A 95 11.15 -5.07 -5.10
CA LEU A 95 10.40 -6.31 -4.84
C LEU A 95 8.95 -6.23 -5.33
N GLY A 96 8.65 -5.34 -6.28
CA GLY A 96 7.32 -5.21 -6.88
C GLY A 96 6.38 -4.26 -6.14
N LEU A 97 6.85 -3.58 -5.10
CA LEU A 97 6.09 -2.51 -4.44
C LEU A 97 6.01 -1.30 -5.38
N THR A 98 4.80 -1.00 -5.85
CA THR A 98 4.59 0.14 -6.74
C THR A 98 4.64 1.40 -5.89
N SER A 99 5.75 2.14 -5.97
CA SER A 99 5.89 3.38 -5.23
C SER A 99 5.56 4.58 -6.12
N THR A 100 4.51 5.30 -5.76
CA THR A 100 4.25 6.64 -6.29
C THR A 100 5.07 7.64 -5.50
N PRO A 101 5.77 8.58 -6.15
CA PRO A 101 6.39 9.69 -5.41
C PRO A 101 5.29 10.41 -4.64
N ALA A 102 5.55 10.74 -3.37
CA ALA A 102 4.65 11.59 -2.59
C ALA A 102 4.33 12.81 -3.44
N LYS A 103 3.04 13.07 -3.67
CA LYS A 103 2.59 14.17 -4.51
C LYS A 103 3.26 15.43 -3.95
N ALA A 104 4.21 16.00 -4.70
CA ALA A 104 4.92 17.20 -4.32
C ALA A 104 3.87 18.31 -4.14
N GLY A 105 3.45 18.50 -2.91
CA GLY A 105 2.55 19.55 -2.49
C GLY A 105 3.25 20.86 -2.75
N VAL A 106 2.85 21.48 -3.86
CA VAL A 106 3.04 22.87 -4.21
C VAL A 106 2.98 23.72 -2.94
N LYS A 107 4.10 24.41 -2.63
CA LYS A 107 4.07 25.62 -1.82
C LYS A 107 4.00 26.82 -2.75
#